data_AF-A0A970QEC0-F1
#
_entry.id   AF-A0A970QEC0-F1
#
_cell.length_a   1.000
_cell.length_b   1.000
_cell.length_c   1.000
_cell.angle_alpha   90.00
_cell.angle_beta   90.00
_cell.angle_gamma   90.00
#
_symmetry.space_group_name_H-M   'P 1'
#
loop_
_entity.id
_entity.type
_entity.pdbx_description
1 polymer ?
#
loop_
_entity_poly.entity_id
_entity_poly.type
_entity_poly.pdbx_seq_one_letter_code
_entity_poly.pdbx_strand_id
1 'polypeptide(L)'
;MDPSPLHRFEIGEQRFVMDIESCFCFECDHISWDVLEYYPREPVNRIYQLLAGKYPQQELEEVVGELEWLRVTKAILIPRSDQELLEQA
;
A
#
# COMPACT_ATOMS: atom_id res chain seq x y z
N MET A 1 11.71 -6.02 -12.86
CA MET A 1 11.28 -5.48 -11.56
C MET A 1 9.78 -5.40 -11.70
N ASP A 2 9.02 -6.25 -11.01
CA ASP A 2 7.57 -6.20 -11.13
C ASP A 2 7.08 -4.83 -10.65
N PRO A 3 6.15 -4.20 -11.39
CA PRO A 3 5.54 -2.96 -10.95
C PRO A 3 4.86 -3.20 -9.59
N SER A 4 4.94 -2.21 -8.70
CA SER A 4 4.18 -2.27 -7.44
C SER A 4 2.70 -2.52 -7.78
N PRO A 5 2.04 -3.50 -7.14
CA PRO A 5 0.61 -3.75 -7.37
C PRO A 5 -0.26 -2.56 -6.94
N LEU A 6 0.26 -1.70 -6.07
CA LEU A 6 -0.40 -0.44 -5.69
C LEU A 6 0.10 0.69 -6.58
N HIS A 7 -0.77 1.16 -7.48
CA HIS A 7 -0.54 2.32 -8.33
C HIS A 7 -1.01 3.59 -7.63
N ARG A 8 -0.10 4.54 -7.44
CA ARG A 8 -0.36 5.85 -6.85
C ARG A 8 -0.49 6.91 -7.94
N PHE A 9 -1.51 7.75 -7.87
CA PHE A 9 -1.74 8.86 -8.80
C PHE A 9 -2.44 10.04 -8.12
N GLU A 10 -2.36 11.21 -8.74
CA GLU A 10 -2.97 12.46 -8.24
C GLU A 10 -4.01 12.97 -9.25
N ILE A 11 -5.14 13.47 -8.74
CA ILE A 11 -6.13 14.21 -9.52
C ILE A 11 -6.36 15.56 -8.84
N GLY A 12 -5.89 16.63 -9.45
CA GLY A 12 -5.87 17.95 -8.80
C GLY A 12 -4.96 17.93 -7.58
N GLU A 13 -5.52 18.21 -6.40
CA GLU A 13 -4.80 18.18 -5.12
C GLU A 13 -5.04 16.88 -4.32
N GLN A 14 -5.89 15.99 -4.84
CA GLN A 14 -6.24 14.73 -4.19
C GLN A 14 -5.31 13.60 -4.60
N ARG A 15 -5.05 12.70 -3.66
CA ARG A 15 -4.16 11.55 -3.82
C ARG A 15 -4.94 10.26 -3.77
N PHE A 16 -4.71 9.41 -4.76
CA PHE A 16 -5.40 8.13 -4.89
C PHE A 16 -4.41 6.99 -5.02
N VAL A 17 -4.80 5.85 -4.46
CA VAL A 17 -4.10 4.59 -4.63
C VAL A 17 -5.07 3.56 -5.16
N MET A 18 -4.66 2.86 -6.21
CA MET A 18 -5.41 1.78 -6.82
C MET A 18 -4.58 0.51 -6.79
N ASP A 19 -5.15 -0.55 -6.25
CA ASP A 19 -4.66 -1.90 -6.50
C ASP A 19 -4.98 -2.29 -7.95
N ILE A 20 -3.96 -2.53 -8.76
CA ILE A 20 -4.12 -2.82 -10.19
C ILE A 20 -4.73 -4.20 -10.46
N GLU A 21 -4.69 -5.10 -9.48
CA GLU A 21 -5.25 -6.45 -9.62
C GLU A 21 -6.72 -6.49 -9.19
N SER A 22 -7.05 -5.91 -8.02
CA SER A 22 -8.43 -5.91 -7.52
C SER A 22 -9.28 -4.74 -8.04
N CYS A 23 -8.66 -3.74 -8.67
CA CYS A 23 -9.24 -2.44 -9.03
C CYS A 23 -9.82 -1.67 -7.83
N PHE A 24 -9.49 -2.06 -6.59
CA PHE A 24 -9.87 -1.30 -5.41
C PHE A 24 -9.09 0.01 -5.38
N CYS A 25 -9.82 1.12 -5.32
CA CYS A 25 -9.27 2.47 -5.35
C CYS A 25 -9.74 3.27 -4.14
N PHE A 26 -8.83 3.97 -3.48
CA PHE A 26 -9.13 4.80 -2.31
C PHE A 26 -8.35 6.11 -2.36
N GLU A 27 -8.97 7.17 -1.83
CA GLU A 27 -8.30 8.45 -1.56
C GLU A 27 -7.48 8.32 -0.27
N CYS A 28 -6.32 8.98 -0.22
CA CYS A 28 -5.48 8.96 0.96
C CYS A 28 -4.85 10.33 1.25
N ASP A 29 -4.45 10.51 2.50
CA ASP A 29 -3.80 11.75 2.96
C ASP A 29 -2.29 11.73 2.69
N HIS A 30 -1.60 12.78 3.16
CA HIS A 30 -0.15 12.93 2.93
C HIS A 30 0.69 11.87 3.62
N ILE A 31 0.34 11.44 4.83
CA ILE A 31 1.12 10.42 5.55
C ILE A 31 0.92 9.04 4.92
N SER A 32 -0.32 8.71 4.56
CA SER A 32 -0.66 7.48 3.84
C SER A 32 0.06 7.40 2.50
N TRP A 33 0.10 8.50 1.75
CA TRP A 33 0.79 8.57 0.47
C TRP A 33 2.27 8.24 0.56
N ASP A 34 2.92 8.76 1.59
CA ASP A 34 4.34 8.55 1.87
C ASP A 34 4.62 7.12 2.34
N VAL A 35 3.76 6.55 3.20
CA VAL A 35 3.85 5.14 3.60
C VAL A 35 3.69 4.22 2.38
N LEU A 36 2.74 4.52 1.49
CA LEU A 36 2.44 3.76 0.27
C LEU A 36 3.53 3.85 -0.82
N GLU A 37 4.53 4.73 -0.67
CA GLU A 37 5.77 4.65 -1.47
C GLU A 37 6.53 3.35 -1.21
N TYR A 38 6.52 2.89 0.04
CA TYR A 38 7.34 1.77 0.50
C TYR A 38 6.52 0.51 0.73
N TYR A 39 5.26 0.65 1.15
CA TYR A 39 4.35 -0.47 1.35
C TYR A 39 3.89 -1.09 0.02
N PRO A 40 3.78 -2.43 -0.10
CA PRO A 40 4.14 -3.48 0.87
C PRO A 40 5.58 -4.00 0.70
N ARG A 41 6.41 -3.32 -0.10
CA ARG A 41 7.74 -3.81 -0.53
C ARG A 41 8.75 -3.83 0.62
N GLU A 42 8.73 -2.78 1.44
CA GLU A 42 9.59 -2.67 2.61
C GLU A 42 8.92 -3.26 3.85
N PRO A 43 9.67 -3.92 4.76
CA PRO A 43 9.12 -4.34 6.03
C PRO A 43 8.72 -3.12 6.87
N VAL A 44 7.64 -3.24 7.65
CA VAL A 44 7.04 -2.15 8.45
C VAL A 44 8.08 -1.37 9.28
N ASN A 45 8.98 -2.07 9.98
CA ASN A 45 10.03 -1.43 10.77
C ASN A 45 10.97 -0.56 9.92
N ARG A 46 11.20 -0.92 8.65
CA ARG A 46 12.01 -0.13 7.73
C ARG A 46 11.27 1.11 7.27
N ILE A 47 9.96 1.00 7.00
CA ILE A 47 9.10 2.15 6.69
C ILE A 47 9.16 3.17 7.82
N TYR A 48 9.05 2.73 9.07
CA TYR A 48 9.17 3.60 10.24
C TYR A 48 10.51 4.34 10.27
N GLN A 49 11.62 3.65 10.01
CA GLN A 49 12.94 4.29 9.97
C GLN A 49 13.08 5.31 8.83
N LEU A 50 12.51 5.02 7.66
CA LEU A 50 12.57 5.92 6.49
C LEU A 50 11.76 7.21 6.73
N LEU A 51 10.69 7.13 7.53
CA LEU A 51 9.75 8.24 7.76
C LEU A 51 9.86 8.88 9.15
N ALA A 52 10.71 8.37 10.05
CA ALA A 52 10.85 8.85 11.43
C ALA A 52 11.22 10.34 11.56
N GLY A 53 11.87 10.92 10.55
CA GLY A 53 12.21 12.35 10.52
C GLY A 53 11.06 13.26 10.04
N LYS A 54 9.97 12.69 9.52
CA LYS A 54 8.85 13.42 8.91
C LYS A 54 7.55 13.30 9.70
N TYR A 55 7.29 12.14 10.30
CA TYR A 55 6.06 11.85 11.03
C TYR A 55 6.34 11.24 12.40
N PRO A 56 5.49 11.50 13.41
CA PRO A 56 5.53 10.75 14.68
C PRO A 56 5.30 9.26 14.43
N GLN A 57 5.99 8.42 15.20
CA GLN A 57 5.87 6.97 15.07
C GLN A 57 4.43 6.47 15.25
N GLN A 58 3.66 7.07 16.17
CA GLN A 58 2.27 6.69 16.41
C GLN A 58 1.39 6.89 15.15
N GLU A 59 1.56 7.98 14.41
CA GLU A 59 0.79 8.22 13.18
C GLU A 59 1.16 7.20 12.09
N LEU A 60 2.45 6.82 12.01
CA LEU A 60 2.90 5.78 11.09
C LEU A 60 2.33 4.41 11.45
N GLU A 61 2.23 4.09 12.75
CA GLU A 61 1.62 2.86 13.25
C GLU A 61 0.12 2.80 12.94
N GLU A 62 -0.59 3.92 13.08
CA GLU A 62 -2.01 4.04 12.73
C GLU A 62 -2.23 3.77 11.24
N VAL A 63 -1.49 4.45 10.36
CA VAL A 63 -1.58 4.27 8.90
C VAL A 63 -1.25 2.84 8.48
N VAL A 64 -0.16 2.26 9.01
CA VAL A 64 0.19 0.87 8.70
C VAL A 64 -0.90 -0.09 9.20
N GLY A 65 -1.51 0.17 10.36
CA GLY A 65 -2.62 -0.61 10.88
C GLY A 65 -3.83 -0.60 9.95
N GLU A 66 -4.19 0.56 9.40
CA GLU A 66 -5.27 0.69 8.42
C GLU A 66 -4.98 -0.08 7.11
N LEU A 67 -3.75 0.03 6.59
CA LEU A 67 -3.33 -0.70 5.38
C LEU A 67 -3.33 -2.22 5.60
N GLU A 68 -2.84 -2.69 6.74
CA GLU A 68 -2.89 -4.12 7.09
C GLU A 68 -4.34 -4.59 7.27
N TRP A 69 -5.23 -3.76 7.80
CA TRP A 69 -6.65 -4.10 7.86
C TRP A 69 -7.26 -4.26 6.45
N LEU A 70 -6.97 -3.35 5.52
CA LEU A 70 -7.40 -3.48 4.11
C LEU A 70 -6.85 -4.76 3.46
N ARG A 71 -5.60 -5.12 3.76
CA ARG A 71 -4.96 -6.33 3.25
C ARG A 71 -5.59 -7.60 3.83
N VAL A 72 -5.77 -7.66 5.15
CA VAL A 72 -6.37 -8.82 5.85
C VAL A 72 -7.82 -9.04 5.43
N THR A 73 -8.57 -7.97 5.19
CA THR A 73 -9.94 -8.04 4.65
C THR A 73 -10.00 -8.30 3.15
N LYS A 74 -8.83 -8.46 2.48
CA LYS A 74 -8.69 -8.74 1.04
C LYS A 74 -9.27 -7.64 0.13
N ALA A 75 -9.26 -6.39 0.59
CA ALA A 75 -9.58 -5.25 -0.28
C ALA A 75 -8.42 -4.94 -1.23
N ILE A 76 -7.19 -5.02 -0.72
CA ILE A 76 -5.95 -4.82 -1.47
C ILE A 76 -5.01 -6.02 -1.31
N LEU A 77 -4.06 -6.15 -2.23
CA LEU A 77 -2.97 -7.12 -2.25
C LEU A 77 -3.48 -8.56 -2.08
N ILE A 78 -4.56 -8.90 -2.79
CA ILE A 78 -5.17 -10.22 -2.73
C ILE A 78 -4.14 -11.22 -3.28
N PRO A 79 -3.70 -12.22 -2.49
CA PRO A 79 -2.78 -13.22 -2.99
C PRO A 79 -3.43 -13.99 -4.14
N ARG A 80 -2.79 -14.03 -5.30
CA ARG A 80 -3.18 -14.96 -6.37
C ARG A 80 -3.05 -16.38 -5.86
N SER A 81 -4.01 -17.23 -6.21
CA SER A 81 -3.93 -18.64 -5.88
C SER A 81 -2.82 -19.33 -6.68
N ASP A 82 -2.23 -20.39 -6.12
CA ASP A 82 -1.20 -21.19 -6.79
C ASP A 82 -1.68 -21.71 -8.16
N GLN A 83 -2.99 -21.94 -8.30
CA GLN A 83 -3.62 -22.40 -9.52
C GLN A 83 -3.64 -21.31 -10.62
N GLU A 84 -3.92 -20.06 -10.26
CA GLU A 84 -3.90 -18.91 -11.18
C GLU A 84 -2.48 -18.56 -11.65
N LEU A 85 -1.47 -18.83 -10.82
CA LEU A 85 -0.06 -18.65 -11.17
C LEU A 85 0.42 -19.73 -12.15
N LEU A 86 -0.02 -20.97 -11.96
CA LEU A 86 0.31 -22.11 -12.84
C LEU A 86 -0.37 -22.02 -14.21
N GLU A 87 -1.55 -21.42 -14.31
CA GLU A 87 -2.28 -21.24 -15.58
C GLU A 87 -1.72 -20.10 -16.45
N GLN A 88 -0.83 -19.26 -15.92
CA GLN A 88 -0.21 -18.12 -16.62
C GLN A 88 1.28 -18.36 -17.02
N ALA A 89 1.84 -19.54 -16.72
CA ALA A 89 3.24 -19.91 -17.00
C ALA A 89 3.37 -20.88 -18.20
#